data_AF-A0A7X7HAI6-F1
#
_entry.id   AF-A0A7X7HAI6-F1
#
_cell.length_a   1.000
_cell.length_b   1.000
_cell.length_c   1.000
_cell.angle_alpha   90.00
_cell.angle_beta   90.00
_cell.angle_gamma   90.00
#
_symmetry.space_group_name_H-M   'P 1'
#
loop_
_entity.id
_entity.type
_entity.pdbx_description
1 polymer ?
#
loop_
_entity_poly.entity_id
_entity_poly.type
_entity_poly.pdbx_seq_one_letter_code
_entity_poly.pdbx_strand_id
1 'polypeptide(L)'
;MLKLFLLLGSLFLSNRIDYQEIIQQDESGLEILEEVGNYRLYKQQGKIYLSACHQSWIVEAGSCEAYYVLLKGSSLIYLYQHQGYWFIKEYDLNGNLKAEKQILDNQFELSAALYQDYLYLAGSINKYQNPGLQDLRDQKKLQGRDGILLCLDENYDLVDFKVYGGGLDEAFLAMTASEQYLYLAGSKDPLTGGDFGNGGRIDDCLFICKVDFDLNLIEYYVLSVPGSILEFCFYEDYLYLATNHNLYKFSSALETVQKKTYSDTYKFGCLAAFNRLLLFSETTINCINIFNFTATEFASPFLEEATIKAFERCLYLIKPDGRYYYDLACLENFIVLEYYYPEIETEKKVMTLFG
;
A
#
# COMPACT_ATOMS: atom_id res chain seq x y z
N MET A 1 -42.04 36.30 1.32
CA MET A 1 -40.74 36.66 0.72
C MET A 1 -39.54 36.32 1.62
N LEU A 2 -39.55 36.64 2.91
CA LEU A 2 -38.44 36.29 3.84
C LEU A 2 -38.16 34.77 3.94
N LYS A 3 -39.21 33.93 3.89
CA LYS A 3 -39.08 32.46 3.88
C LYS A 3 -38.47 31.89 2.59
N LEU A 4 -38.67 32.56 1.45
CA LEU A 4 -38.09 32.16 0.15
C LEU A 4 -36.61 32.56 0.05
N PHE A 5 -36.25 33.69 0.67
CA PHE A 5 -34.87 34.15 0.80
C PHE A 5 -34.06 33.32 1.81
N LEU A 6 -34.68 32.81 2.86
CA LEU A 6 -34.06 31.84 3.77
C LEU A 6 -33.87 30.46 3.11
N LEU A 7 -34.78 30.04 2.21
CA LEU A 7 -34.65 28.80 1.44
C LEU A 7 -33.56 28.89 0.35
N LEU A 8 -33.49 30.01 -0.36
CA LEU A 8 -32.41 30.30 -1.31
C LEU A 8 -31.09 30.53 -0.57
N GLY A 9 -31.13 31.19 0.59
CA GLY A 9 -29.99 31.34 1.49
C GLY A 9 -29.43 29.99 1.97
N SER A 10 -30.28 29.02 2.34
CA SER A 10 -29.84 27.67 2.70
C SER A 10 -29.31 26.85 1.52
N LEU A 11 -29.73 27.16 0.29
CA LEU A 11 -29.17 26.57 -0.94
C LEU A 11 -27.79 27.13 -1.30
N PHE A 12 -27.45 28.35 -0.84
CA PHE A 12 -26.10 28.94 -0.96
C PHE A 12 -25.25 28.77 0.32
N LEU A 13 -25.86 28.37 1.44
CA LEU A 13 -25.22 28.16 2.75
C LEU A 13 -25.06 26.68 3.13
N SER A 14 -25.54 25.74 2.32
CA SER A 14 -25.05 24.37 2.42
C SER A 14 -23.62 24.38 1.90
N ASN A 15 -22.67 24.57 2.80
CA ASN A 15 -21.33 24.00 2.64
C ASN A 15 -21.55 22.58 2.12
N ARG A 16 -21.27 22.37 0.83
CA ARG A 16 -21.34 21.06 0.21
C ARG A 16 -20.34 20.19 0.95
N ILE A 17 -20.82 19.42 1.90
CA ILE A 17 -20.06 18.32 2.45
C ILE A 17 -20.15 17.25 1.36
N ASP A 18 -19.21 17.29 0.41
CA ASP A 18 -19.14 16.32 -0.69
C ASP A 18 -18.75 14.92 -0.18
N TYR A 19 -18.30 14.82 1.08
CA TYR A 19 -17.80 13.59 1.70
C TYR A 19 -18.34 13.42 3.12
N GLN A 20 -18.85 12.23 3.43
CA GLN A 20 -19.25 11.87 4.77
C GLN A 20 -18.30 10.83 5.36
N GLU A 21 -17.80 11.13 6.55
CA GLU A 21 -17.08 10.18 7.39
C GLU A 21 -18.07 9.18 8.01
N ILE A 22 -17.81 7.89 7.80
CA ILE A 22 -18.60 6.79 8.34
C ILE A 22 -17.68 5.98 9.24
N ILE A 23 -18.08 5.85 10.50
CA ILE A 23 -17.30 5.15 11.52
C ILE A 23 -18.17 4.11 12.19
N GLN A 24 -17.62 2.92 12.32
CA GLN A 24 -18.23 1.82 13.05
C GLN A 24 -17.25 1.28 14.07
N GLN A 25 -17.64 1.26 15.33
CA GLN A 25 -16.85 0.64 16.39
C GLN A 25 -16.79 -0.88 16.19
N ASP A 26 -15.59 -1.47 16.31
CA ASP A 26 -15.41 -2.91 16.30
C ASP A 26 -15.67 -3.49 17.70
N GLU A 27 -16.81 -4.17 17.84
CA GLU A 27 -17.23 -4.83 19.08
C GLU A 27 -16.77 -6.30 19.17
N SER A 28 -16.10 -6.83 18.14
CA SER A 28 -15.76 -8.26 18.05
C SER A 28 -14.75 -8.72 19.09
N GLY A 29 -13.99 -7.79 19.68
CA GLY A 29 -12.86 -8.08 20.55
C GLY A 29 -11.66 -8.71 19.82
N LEU A 30 -11.73 -8.84 18.49
CA LEU A 30 -10.64 -9.30 17.65
C LEU A 30 -9.72 -8.12 17.33
N GLU A 31 -8.44 -8.40 17.17
CA GLU A 31 -7.52 -7.43 16.59
C GLU A 31 -7.30 -7.80 15.13
N ILE A 32 -7.97 -7.10 14.21
CA ILE A 32 -7.78 -7.33 12.78
C ILE A 32 -6.38 -6.85 12.39
N LEU A 33 -5.63 -7.76 11.77
CA LEU A 33 -4.27 -7.54 11.35
C LEU A 33 -4.23 -7.11 9.88
N GLU A 34 -4.98 -7.80 9.03
CA GLU A 34 -5.06 -7.58 7.58
C GLU A 34 -6.39 -8.14 7.02
N GLU A 35 -6.92 -7.55 5.94
CA GLU A 35 -8.01 -8.11 5.14
C GLU A 35 -7.74 -7.98 3.64
N VAL A 36 -7.84 -9.11 2.93
CA VAL A 36 -7.69 -9.17 1.48
C VAL A 36 -8.76 -10.08 0.89
N GLY A 37 -9.54 -9.56 -0.05
CA GLY A 37 -10.67 -10.20 -0.70
C GLY A 37 -11.72 -10.65 0.32
N ASN A 38 -11.89 -11.97 0.42
CA ASN A 38 -12.81 -12.59 1.37
C ASN A 38 -12.07 -13.26 2.53
N TYR A 39 -10.86 -12.82 2.83
CA TYR A 39 -10.01 -13.37 3.88
C TYR A 39 -9.56 -12.32 4.88
N ARG A 40 -9.27 -12.79 6.09
CA ARG A 40 -8.89 -11.98 7.22
C ARG A 40 -7.79 -12.66 8.02
N LEU A 41 -6.76 -11.89 8.37
CA LEU A 41 -5.79 -12.23 9.39
C LEU A 41 -6.15 -11.46 10.66
N TYR A 42 -6.25 -12.14 11.80
CA TYR A 42 -6.60 -11.50 13.05
C TYR A 42 -5.92 -12.15 14.25
N LYS A 43 -5.79 -11.39 15.33
CA LYS A 43 -5.26 -11.87 16.60
C LYS A 43 -6.37 -11.98 17.64
N GLN A 44 -6.40 -13.11 18.33
CA GLN A 44 -7.35 -13.42 19.40
C GLN A 44 -6.64 -14.19 20.51
N GLN A 45 -6.74 -13.72 21.75
CA GLN A 45 -6.11 -14.36 22.92
C GLN A 45 -4.60 -14.61 22.74
N GLY A 46 -3.89 -13.69 22.09
CA GLY A 46 -2.45 -13.79 21.83
C GLY A 46 -2.04 -14.68 20.66
N LYS A 47 -2.99 -15.39 20.03
CA LYS A 47 -2.75 -16.23 18.85
C LYS A 47 -3.20 -15.55 17.57
N ILE A 48 -2.54 -15.87 16.46
CA ILE A 48 -2.87 -15.36 15.13
C ILE A 48 -3.66 -16.42 14.37
N TYR A 49 -4.75 -16.00 13.75
CA TYR A 49 -5.65 -16.83 12.96
C TYR A 49 -5.84 -16.23 11.58
N LEU A 50 -6.01 -17.13 10.62
CA LEU A 50 -6.37 -16.84 9.24
C LEU A 50 -7.77 -17.43 9.01
N SER A 51 -8.68 -16.66 8.44
CA SER A 51 -10.03 -17.16 8.15
C SER A 51 -10.58 -16.57 6.86
N ALA A 52 -11.57 -17.26 6.27
CA ALA A 52 -12.53 -16.58 5.40
C ALA A 52 -13.35 -15.57 6.23
N CYS A 53 -13.73 -14.42 5.67
CA CYS A 53 -14.49 -13.37 6.36
C CYS A 53 -15.87 -13.87 6.85
N HIS A 54 -16.46 -14.83 6.13
CA HIS A 54 -17.71 -15.51 6.55
C HIS A 54 -17.49 -16.71 7.47
N GLN A 55 -16.26 -16.92 7.95
CA GLN A 55 -15.86 -17.99 8.86
C GLN A 55 -16.19 -19.41 8.35
N SER A 56 -16.22 -19.61 7.03
CA SER A 56 -16.38 -20.96 6.44
C SER A 56 -15.23 -21.89 6.83
N TRP A 57 -14.07 -21.32 7.15
CA TRP A 57 -12.92 -21.99 7.75
C TRP A 57 -12.09 -21.01 8.57
N ILE A 58 -11.35 -21.55 9.55
CA ILE A 58 -10.41 -20.83 10.41
C ILE A 58 -9.20 -21.76 10.62
N VAL A 59 -7.98 -21.22 10.47
CA VAL A 59 -6.74 -21.94 10.81
C VAL A 59 -5.87 -21.07 11.72
N GLU A 60 -5.17 -21.71 12.65
CA GLU A 60 -4.16 -21.03 13.48
C GLU A 60 -2.89 -20.84 12.63
N ALA A 61 -2.48 -19.59 12.41
CA ALA A 61 -1.34 -19.23 11.57
C ALA A 61 0.02 -19.43 12.28
N GLY A 62 0.00 -19.53 13.61
CA GLY A 62 1.18 -19.61 14.46
C GLY A 62 1.75 -18.22 14.81
N SER A 63 2.89 -18.19 15.50
CA SER A 63 3.60 -16.94 15.82
C SER A 63 4.54 -16.54 14.68
N CYS A 64 4.46 -15.29 14.24
CA CYS A 64 5.33 -14.69 13.23
C CYS A 64 5.92 -13.36 13.69
N GLU A 65 7.08 -13.01 13.16
CA GLU A 65 7.76 -11.72 13.39
C GLU A 65 7.20 -10.62 12.47
N ALA A 66 6.91 -10.99 11.22
CA ALA A 66 6.30 -10.15 10.20
C ALA A 66 5.44 -11.02 9.28
N TYR A 67 4.51 -10.39 8.55
CA TYR A 67 3.61 -11.09 7.62
C TYR A 67 3.20 -10.20 6.44
N TYR A 68 2.80 -10.87 5.35
CA TYR A 68 2.02 -10.28 4.26
C TYR A 68 0.92 -11.25 3.86
N VAL A 69 -0.20 -10.70 3.41
CA VAL A 69 -1.33 -11.47 2.89
C VAL A 69 -1.65 -10.95 1.50
N LEU A 70 -1.84 -11.84 0.55
CA LEU A 70 -2.14 -11.50 -0.85
C LEU A 70 -2.98 -12.60 -1.50
N LEU A 71 -3.56 -12.30 -2.66
CA LEU A 71 -4.39 -13.23 -3.41
C LEU A 71 -3.65 -13.78 -4.63
N LYS A 72 -3.83 -15.08 -4.89
CA LYS A 72 -3.51 -15.76 -6.15
C LYS A 72 -4.81 -16.29 -6.73
N GLY A 73 -5.44 -15.47 -7.59
CA GLY A 73 -6.82 -15.71 -8.01
C GLY A 73 -7.74 -15.79 -6.80
N SER A 74 -8.32 -16.97 -6.54
CA SER A 74 -9.16 -17.21 -5.39
C SER A 74 -8.44 -17.90 -4.22
N SER A 75 -7.15 -18.20 -4.33
CA SER A 75 -6.34 -18.72 -3.23
C SER A 75 -5.79 -17.57 -2.39
N LEU A 76 -5.59 -17.83 -1.10
CA LEU A 76 -4.92 -16.93 -0.18
C LEU A 76 -3.46 -17.32 -0.02
N ILE A 77 -2.56 -16.38 -0.25
CA ILE A 77 -1.13 -16.52 0.06
C ILE A 77 -0.86 -15.81 1.39
N TYR A 78 -0.26 -16.54 2.33
CA TYR A 78 0.22 -16.04 3.61
C TYR A 78 1.75 -16.14 3.64
N LEU A 79 2.41 -15.00 3.57
CA LEU A 79 3.84 -14.87 3.79
C LEU A 79 4.08 -14.57 5.26
N TYR A 80 5.01 -15.28 5.89
CA TYR A 80 5.34 -15.05 7.29
C TYR A 80 6.81 -15.25 7.58
N GLN A 81 7.30 -14.45 8.52
CA GLN A 81 8.67 -14.52 8.99
C GLN A 81 8.77 -15.29 10.30
N HIS A 82 9.72 -16.23 10.37
CA HIS A 82 10.05 -16.98 11.58
C HIS A 82 11.57 -17.09 11.71
N GLN A 83 12.12 -16.62 12.83
CA GLN A 83 13.57 -16.60 13.07
C GLN A 83 14.36 -15.89 11.95
N GLY A 84 13.81 -14.82 11.41
CA GLY A 84 14.38 -14.05 10.30
C GLY A 84 14.24 -14.68 8.90
N TYR A 85 13.72 -15.90 8.77
CA TYR A 85 13.49 -16.56 7.47
C TYR A 85 12.04 -16.40 7.02
N TRP A 86 11.84 -16.24 5.71
CA TRP A 86 10.52 -16.10 5.11
C TRP A 86 9.97 -17.43 4.59
N PHE A 87 8.72 -17.68 4.92
CA PHE A 87 7.94 -18.83 4.50
C PHE A 87 6.67 -18.38 3.80
N ILE A 88 6.14 -19.25 2.95
CA ILE A 88 4.88 -19.08 2.25
C ILE A 88 3.95 -20.25 2.56
N LYS A 89 2.66 -19.94 2.75
CA LYS A 89 1.56 -20.89 2.75
C LYS A 89 0.49 -20.45 1.75
N GLU A 90 0.00 -21.39 0.94
CA GLU A 90 -1.17 -21.17 0.07
C GLU A 90 -2.36 -21.95 0.61
N TYR A 91 -3.49 -21.27 0.80
CA TYR A 91 -4.77 -21.87 1.16
C TYR A 91 -5.79 -21.69 0.04
N ASP A 92 -6.57 -22.74 -0.22
CA ASP A 92 -7.69 -22.65 -1.16
C ASP A 92 -8.92 -21.95 -0.55
N LEU A 93 -9.99 -21.81 -1.35
CA LEU A 93 -11.27 -21.22 -0.91
C LEU A 93 -11.91 -21.95 0.29
N ASN A 94 -11.58 -23.23 0.48
CA ASN A 94 -12.12 -24.09 1.54
C ASN A 94 -11.18 -24.16 2.77
N GLY A 95 -10.04 -23.48 2.74
CA GLY A 95 -9.05 -23.49 3.83
C GLY A 95 -8.11 -24.68 3.80
N ASN A 96 -8.06 -25.46 2.71
CA ASN A 96 -7.08 -26.53 2.57
C ASN A 96 -5.72 -25.94 2.21
N LEU A 97 -4.67 -26.40 2.91
CA LEU A 97 -3.29 -26.04 2.61
C LEU A 97 -2.85 -26.72 1.29
N LYS A 98 -2.54 -25.92 0.28
CA LYS A 98 -2.05 -26.37 -1.03
C LYS A 98 -0.53 -26.47 -1.09
N ALA A 99 0.16 -25.53 -0.45
CA ALA A 99 1.61 -25.44 -0.46
C ALA A 99 2.12 -24.81 0.83
N GLU A 100 3.29 -25.26 1.28
CA GLU A 100 4.07 -24.66 2.36
C GLU A 100 5.54 -24.77 2.00
N LYS A 101 6.25 -23.64 2.00
CA LYS A 101 7.64 -23.61 1.55
C LYS A 101 8.43 -22.48 2.21
N GLN A 102 9.72 -22.71 2.39
CA GLN A 102 10.66 -21.63 2.69
C GLN A 102 11.04 -20.94 1.38
N ILE A 103 10.95 -19.61 1.34
CA ILE A 103 11.18 -18.81 0.12
C ILE A 103 12.65 -18.87 -0.29
N LEU A 104 13.55 -18.63 0.68
CA LEU A 104 14.98 -18.53 0.47
C LEU A 104 15.70 -19.00 1.73
N ASP A 105 16.78 -19.75 1.55
CA ASP A 105 17.68 -20.13 2.66
C ASP A 105 18.65 -18.99 2.99
N ASN A 106 18.09 -17.82 3.31
CA ASN A 106 18.81 -16.62 3.69
C ASN A 106 17.86 -15.66 4.40
N GLN A 107 18.32 -14.96 5.43
CA GLN A 107 17.52 -13.93 6.10
C GLN A 107 17.48 -12.64 5.28
N PHE A 108 16.30 -12.05 5.13
CA PHE A 108 16.12 -10.75 4.48
C PHE A 108 14.86 -10.05 5.05
N GLU A 109 14.80 -8.73 4.88
CA GLU A 109 13.64 -7.91 5.25
C GLU A 109 12.74 -7.79 4.03
N LEU A 110 11.47 -8.16 4.16
CA LEU A 110 10.46 -7.96 3.12
C LEU A 110 9.73 -6.65 3.38
N SER A 111 9.56 -5.84 2.34
CA SER A 111 8.85 -4.55 2.45
C SER A 111 7.64 -4.48 1.52
N ALA A 112 7.66 -5.19 0.40
CA ALA A 112 6.54 -5.30 -0.51
C ALA A 112 6.44 -6.69 -1.14
N ALA A 113 5.20 -7.12 -1.41
CA ALA A 113 4.91 -8.36 -2.12
C ALA A 113 3.79 -8.09 -3.13
N LEU A 114 3.90 -8.67 -4.33
CA LEU A 114 2.91 -8.51 -5.39
C LEU A 114 2.76 -9.84 -6.12
N TYR A 115 1.52 -10.25 -6.37
CA TYR A 115 1.22 -11.41 -7.19
C TYR A 115 0.56 -11.00 -8.51
N GLN A 116 1.13 -11.44 -9.62
CA GLN A 116 0.53 -11.38 -10.96
C GLN A 116 0.67 -12.77 -11.61
N ASP A 117 1.38 -12.89 -12.72
CA ASP A 117 1.74 -14.20 -13.28
C ASP A 117 2.79 -14.92 -12.41
N TYR A 118 3.65 -14.14 -11.75
CA TYR A 118 4.64 -14.58 -10.78
C TYR A 118 4.44 -13.88 -9.44
N LEU A 119 5.02 -14.44 -8.38
CA LEU A 119 5.12 -13.78 -7.08
C LEU A 119 6.42 -12.98 -7.02
N TYR A 120 6.29 -11.66 -6.95
CA TYR A 120 7.42 -10.74 -6.78
C TYR A 120 7.52 -10.29 -5.33
N LEU A 121 8.73 -10.35 -4.77
CA LEU A 121 9.04 -9.95 -3.40
C LEU A 121 10.16 -8.93 -3.41
N ALA A 122 9.94 -7.77 -2.79
CA ALA A 122 10.91 -6.68 -2.73
C ALA A 122 11.18 -6.26 -1.29
N GLY A 123 12.44 -5.96 -0.99
CA GLY A 123 12.83 -5.47 0.32
C GLY A 123 14.32 -5.21 0.40
N SER A 124 14.95 -5.67 1.47
CA SER A 124 16.38 -5.49 1.69
C SER A 124 17.08 -6.69 2.31
N ILE A 125 18.39 -6.78 2.08
CA ILE A 125 19.27 -7.85 2.56
C ILE A 125 20.56 -7.25 3.11
N ASN A 126 21.01 -7.74 4.26
CA ASN A 126 22.29 -7.35 4.88
C ASN A 126 23.12 -8.55 5.36
N LYS A 127 22.50 -9.75 5.39
CA LYS A 127 23.14 -11.01 5.74
C LYS A 127 23.19 -11.87 4.48
N TYR A 128 24.38 -12.34 4.13
CA TYR A 128 24.64 -13.14 2.94
C TYR A 128 25.15 -14.51 3.39
N GLN A 129 24.24 -15.32 3.93
CA GLN A 129 24.56 -16.62 4.53
C GLN A 129 24.56 -17.75 3.49
N ASN A 130 23.72 -17.62 2.46
CA ASN A 130 23.70 -18.57 1.35
C ASN A 130 24.97 -18.43 0.49
N PRO A 131 25.66 -19.54 0.11
CA PRO A 131 26.89 -19.47 -0.69
C PRO A 131 26.74 -18.66 -1.99
N GLY A 132 25.63 -18.81 -2.72
CA GLY A 132 25.42 -18.08 -3.97
C GLY A 132 25.24 -16.57 -3.76
N LEU A 133 24.62 -16.17 -2.65
CA LEU A 133 24.49 -14.76 -2.26
C LEU A 133 25.81 -14.19 -1.77
N GLN A 134 26.60 -14.98 -1.04
CA GLN A 134 27.92 -14.56 -0.57
C GLN A 134 28.88 -14.32 -1.76
N ASP A 135 28.87 -15.22 -2.75
CA ASP A 135 29.65 -15.04 -3.98
C ASP A 135 29.24 -13.76 -4.74
N LEU A 136 27.94 -13.49 -4.84
CA LEU A 136 27.41 -12.27 -5.45
C LEU A 136 27.89 -11.01 -4.71
N ARG A 137 27.81 -11.01 -3.38
CA ARG A 137 28.29 -9.93 -2.53
C ARG A 137 29.76 -9.63 -2.79
N ASP A 138 30.59 -10.67 -2.84
CA ASP A 138 32.03 -10.52 -3.01
C ASP A 138 32.39 -10.00 -4.41
N GLN A 139 31.66 -10.46 -5.45
CA GLN A 139 31.85 -10.01 -6.83
C GLN A 139 31.44 -8.55 -7.05
N LYS A 140 30.26 -8.17 -6.55
CA LYS A 140 29.72 -6.81 -6.66
C LYS A 140 30.31 -5.84 -5.62
N LYS A 141 31.08 -6.35 -4.64
CA LYS A 141 31.62 -5.60 -3.49
C LYS A 141 30.52 -4.92 -2.67
N LEU A 142 29.41 -5.63 -2.45
CA LEU A 142 28.25 -5.10 -1.72
C LEU A 142 28.58 -4.88 -0.24
N GLN A 143 28.25 -3.69 0.25
CA GLN A 143 28.44 -3.25 1.63
C GLN A 143 27.16 -2.58 2.15
N GLY A 144 26.87 -2.80 3.43
CA GLY A 144 25.67 -2.26 4.07
C GLY A 144 24.44 -3.13 3.86
N ARG A 145 23.29 -2.47 3.81
CA ARG A 145 21.99 -3.02 3.45
C ARG A 145 21.76 -2.82 1.96
N ASP A 146 21.40 -3.86 1.23
CA ASP A 146 21.18 -3.78 -0.22
C ASP A 146 19.72 -4.09 -0.55
N GLY A 147 19.20 -3.52 -1.65
CA GLY A 147 17.87 -3.84 -2.15
C GLY A 147 17.84 -5.25 -2.74
N ILE A 148 16.83 -6.05 -2.40
CA ILE A 148 16.63 -7.38 -3.00
C ILE A 148 15.27 -7.48 -3.66
N LEU A 149 15.25 -8.08 -4.85
CA LEU A 149 14.05 -8.39 -5.61
C LEU A 149 14.08 -9.88 -5.99
N LEU A 150 13.04 -10.61 -5.62
CA LEU A 150 12.87 -12.04 -5.90
C LEU A 150 11.68 -12.24 -6.84
N CYS A 151 11.78 -13.22 -7.73
CA CYS A 151 10.69 -13.70 -8.58
C CYS A 151 10.49 -15.19 -8.31
N LEU A 152 9.29 -15.59 -7.89
CA LEU A 152 8.90 -16.98 -7.69
C LEU A 152 7.81 -17.39 -8.67
N ASP A 153 7.87 -18.63 -9.14
CA ASP A 153 6.86 -19.21 -10.01
C ASP A 153 5.56 -19.58 -9.26
N GLU A 154 4.62 -20.18 -9.99
CA GLU A 154 3.35 -20.64 -9.44
C GLU A 154 3.48 -21.71 -8.34
N ASN A 155 4.60 -22.43 -8.27
CA ASN A 155 4.91 -23.44 -7.26
C ASN A 155 5.80 -22.88 -6.13
N TYR A 156 6.03 -21.56 -6.15
CA TYR A 156 6.89 -20.85 -5.23
C TYR A 156 8.36 -21.32 -5.30
N ASP A 157 8.80 -21.84 -6.44
CA ASP A 157 10.22 -22.03 -6.76
C ASP A 157 10.84 -20.69 -7.15
N LEU A 158 12.04 -20.40 -6.63
CA LEU A 158 12.78 -19.18 -6.97
C LEU A 158 13.25 -19.27 -8.42
N VAL A 159 12.71 -18.42 -9.28
CA VAL A 159 13.04 -18.34 -10.71
C VAL A 159 14.25 -17.46 -10.95
N ASP A 160 14.22 -16.26 -10.36
CA ASP A 160 15.30 -15.29 -10.44
C ASP A 160 15.35 -14.43 -9.16
N PHE A 161 16.52 -13.86 -8.90
CA PHE A 161 16.68 -12.83 -7.89
C PHE A 161 17.77 -11.85 -8.31
N LYS A 162 17.57 -10.58 -7.95
CA LYS A 162 18.63 -9.58 -8.06
C LYS A 162 18.80 -8.79 -6.79
N VAL A 163 20.07 -8.54 -6.49
CA VAL A 163 20.49 -7.64 -5.44
C VAL A 163 21.03 -6.38 -6.09
N TYR A 164 20.45 -5.25 -5.70
CA TYR A 164 20.77 -3.90 -6.13
C TYR A 164 21.44 -3.19 -4.97
N GLY A 165 22.61 -2.62 -5.24
CA GLY A 165 23.44 -2.11 -4.17
C GLY A 165 24.81 -1.69 -4.62
N GLY A 166 25.68 -1.50 -3.65
CA GLY A 166 27.04 -1.05 -3.87
C GLY A 166 27.78 -0.87 -2.56
N GLY A 167 27.97 0.38 -2.16
CA GLY A 167 28.80 0.71 -1.00
C GLY A 167 28.05 1.03 0.30
N LEU A 168 26.76 1.37 0.23
CA LEU A 168 25.97 1.90 1.36
C LEU A 168 24.52 1.39 1.30
N ASP A 169 23.73 1.83 2.28
CA ASP A 169 22.38 1.33 2.51
C ASP A 169 21.40 1.73 1.39
N GLU A 170 20.82 0.71 0.75
CA GLU A 170 19.74 0.75 -0.22
C GLU A 170 18.65 -0.24 0.21
N ALA A 171 17.38 0.13 0.02
CA ALA A 171 16.26 -0.76 0.30
C ALA A 171 15.09 -0.44 -0.62
N PHE A 172 14.42 -1.47 -1.12
CA PHE A 172 13.08 -1.30 -1.68
C PHE A 172 12.06 -1.27 -0.55
N LEU A 173 11.10 -0.36 -0.65
CA LEU A 173 10.12 -0.09 0.39
C LEU A 173 8.68 -0.28 -0.10
N ALA A 174 8.44 -0.07 -1.40
CA ALA A 174 7.14 -0.28 -2.03
C ALA A 174 7.29 -0.79 -3.46
N MET A 175 6.26 -1.48 -3.96
CA MET A 175 6.23 -2.08 -5.28
C MET A 175 4.83 -2.00 -5.86
N THR A 176 4.74 -1.70 -7.16
CA THR A 176 3.52 -1.76 -7.95
C THR A 176 3.86 -2.22 -9.37
N ALA A 177 2.87 -2.49 -10.20
CA ALA A 177 3.11 -3.00 -11.55
C ALA A 177 2.15 -2.40 -12.56
N SER A 178 2.64 -2.33 -13.79
CA SER A 178 1.83 -2.24 -15.00
C SER A 178 1.80 -3.61 -15.69
N GLU A 179 1.12 -3.71 -16.83
CA GLU A 179 1.17 -4.93 -17.66
C GLU A 179 2.57 -5.25 -18.23
N GLN A 180 3.49 -4.28 -18.24
CA GLN A 180 4.79 -4.40 -18.93
C GLN A 180 6.00 -4.35 -18.00
N TYR A 181 5.85 -3.73 -16.83
CA TYR A 181 6.97 -3.39 -15.95
C TYR A 181 6.54 -3.43 -14.50
N LEU A 182 7.50 -3.75 -13.65
CA LEU A 182 7.45 -3.52 -12.21
C LEU A 182 8.03 -2.13 -11.93
N TYR A 183 7.36 -1.42 -11.03
CA TYR A 183 7.86 -0.16 -10.49
C TYR A 183 8.15 -0.37 -9.01
N LEU A 184 9.29 0.14 -8.57
CA LEU A 184 9.73 0.05 -7.19
C LEU A 184 10.04 1.45 -6.68
N ALA A 185 9.76 1.67 -5.40
CA ALA A 185 10.19 2.85 -4.67
C ALA A 185 11.00 2.42 -3.46
N GLY A 186 12.06 3.15 -3.17
CA GLY A 186 13.02 2.77 -2.14
C GLY A 186 13.74 3.96 -1.54
N SER A 187 14.61 3.68 -0.57
CA SER A 187 15.51 4.65 0.04
C SER A 187 16.95 4.33 -0.33
N LYS A 188 17.78 5.36 -0.55
CA LYS A 188 19.24 5.20 -0.63
C LYS A 188 20.01 6.24 0.16
N ASP A 189 21.15 5.81 0.64
CA ASP A 189 22.14 6.68 1.26
C ASP A 189 22.94 7.53 0.25
N PRO A 190 23.41 8.71 0.68
CA PRO A 190 23.98 9.78 -0.17
C PRO A 190 25.29 9.42 -0.86
N LEU A 191 26.16 8.71 -0.16
CA LEU A 191 27.60 8.68 -0.44
C LEU A 191 27.99 7.40 -1.17
N THR A 192 27.73 7.28 -2.49
CA THR A 192 28.59 6.62 -3.50
C THR A 192 27.81 6.08 -4.71
N GLY A 193 28.55 5.63 -5.73
CA GLY A 193 28.02 4.85 -6.85
C GLY A 193 27.41 3.51 -6.42
N GLY A 194 26.62 2.96 -7.33
CA GLY A 194 25.75 1.80 -7.17
C GLY A 194 24.78 1.78 -8.34
N ASP A 195 23.80 0.87 -8.35
CA ASP A 195 22.84 0.76 -9.46
C ASP A 195 21.95 2.02 -9.59
N PHE A 196 21.76 2.76 -8.49
CA PHE A 196 20.96 4.00 -8.42
C PHE A 196 21.85 5.23 -8.10
N GLY A 197 22.71 5.66 -9.02
CA GLY A 197 23.66 6.75 -8.77
C GLY A 197 23.01 8.09 -8.38
N ASN A 198 23.45 8.71 -7.26
CA ASN A 198 23.02 10.07 -6.83
C ASN A 198 24.19 11.09 -6.77
N GLY A 199 25.41 10.67 -7.14
CA GLY A 199 26.58 11.57 -7.20
C GLY A 199 26.96 12.27 -5.89
N GLY A 200 26.56 11.75 -4.72
CA GLY A 200 26.99 12.29 -3.42
C GLY A 200 26.23 13.50 -2.90
N ARG A 201 25.07 13.86 -3.47
CA ARG A 201 24.48 15.20 -3.27
C ARG A 201 23.43 15.30 -2.15
N ILE A 202 22.72 14.22 -1.81
CA ILE A 202 21.52 14.30 -0.95
C ILE A 202 21.43 13.07 -0.05
N ASP A 203 21.41 13.32 1.26
CA ASP A 203 21.29 12.32 2.32
C ASP A 203 19.84 11.82 2.43
N ASP A 204 19.66 10.54 2.77
CA ASP A 204 18.36 9.88 3.01
C ASP A 204 17.32 10.14 1.91
N CYS A 205 17.72 9.94 0.65
CA CYS A 205 16.86 10.24 -0.48
C CYS A 205 15.99 9.05 -0.88
N LEU A 206 14.80 9.35 -1.39
CA LEU A 206 13.95 8.35 -2.03
C LEU A 206 14.39 8.17 -3.48
N PHE A 207 14.19 6.97 -4.02
CA PHE A 207 14.28 6.74 -5.45
C PHE A 207 13.05 5.98 -5.94
N ILE A 208 12.78 6.12 -7.22
CA ILE A 208 11.85 5.25 -7.95
C ILE A 208 12.63 4.58 -9.08
N CYS A 209 12.28 3.35 -9.40
CA CYS A 209 12.83 2.67 -10.54
C CYS A 209 11.80 1.82 -11.26
N LYS A 210 12.13 1.54 -12.52
CA LYS A 210 11.38 0.73 -13.45
C LYS A 210 12.25 -0.46 -13.79
N VAL A 211 11.72 -1.66 -13.57
CA VAL A 211 12.39 -2.91 -13.89
C VAL A 211 11.50 -3.76 -14.79
N ASP A 212 12.11 -4.55 -15.68
CA ASP A 212 11.37 -5.55 -16.44
C ASP A 212 11.05 -6.78 -15.57
N PHE A 213 10.24 -7.70 -16.10
CA PHE A 213 9.86 -8.94 -15.38
C PHE A 213 10.99 -9.96 -15.26
N ASP A 214 12.09 -9.78 -16.01
CA ASP A 214 13.37 -10.48 -15.82
C ASP A 214 14.25 -9.77 -14.77
N LEU A 215 13.63 -8.89 -13.97
CA LEU A 215 14.24 -8.13 -12.90
C LEU A 215 15.41 -7.25 -13.37
N ASN A 216 15.50 -6.81 -14.63
CA ASN A 216 16.55 -5.88 -15.06
C ASN A 216 16.12 -4.45 -14.83
N LEU A 217 17.03 -3.62 -14.29
CA LEU A 217 16.82 -2.19 -14.19
C LEU A 217 16.79 -1.55 -15.58
N ILE A 218 15.67 -0.92 -15.91
CA ILE A 218 15.46 -0.20 -17.16
C ILE A 218 15.77 1.28 -16.96
N GLU A 219 15.20 1.88 -15.90
CA GLU A 219 15.29 3.30 -15.63
C GLU A 219 15.13 3.58 -14.14
N TYR A 220 15.74 4.65 -13.64
CA TYR A 220 15.55 5.11 -12.26
C TYR A 220 15.58 6.62 -12.18
N TYR A 221 14.95 7.14 -11.13
CA TYR A 221 14.93 8.55 -10.81
C TYR A 221 15.09 8.74 -9.30
N VAL A 222 16.09 9.54 -8.91
CA VAL A 222 16.36 9.85 -7.50
C VAL A 222 15.65 11.14 -7.12
N LEU A 223 14.81 11.05 -6.10
CA LEU A 223 14.06 12.16 -5.57
C LEU A 223 14.90 12.89 -4.53
N SER A 224 15.13 14.17 -4.76
CA SER A 224 15.85 15.08 -3.87
C SER A 224 15.07 15.46 -2.60
N VAL A 225 14.35 14.50 -2.00
CA VAL A 225 13.56 14.72 -0.79
C VAL A 225 13.76 13.57 0.20
N PRO A 226 14.01 13.87 1.48
CA PRO A 226 13.86 12.89 2.52
C PRO A 226 12.38 12.63 2.79
N GLY A 227 12.08 11.45 3.30
CA GLY A 227 10.73 11.11 3.73
C GLY A 227 10.45 9.61 3.70
N SER A 228 9.25 9.29 4.15
CA SER A 228 8.65 7.97 4.11
C SER A 228 7.69 7.90 2.92
N ILE A 229 7.61 6.72 2.31
CA ILE A 229 6.61 6.43 1.30
C ILE A 229 5.30 6.14 2.03
N LEU A 230 4.24 6.86 1.68
CA LEU A 230 2.91 6.65 2.24
C LEU A 230 2.04 5.80 1.32
N GLU A 231 2.14 6.02 0.01
CA GLU A 231 1.40 5.28 -1.02
C GLU A 231 2.21 5.28 -2.32
N PHE A 232 2.19 4.16 -3.03
CA PHE A 232 2.89 3.96 -4.29
C PHE A 232 2.10 3.05 -5.23
N CYS A 233 1.49 3.64 -6.26
CA CYS A 233 0.55 2.93 -7.12
C CYS A 233 0.70 3.33 -8.59
N PHE A 234 0.46 2.36 -9.48
CA PHE A 234 0.32 2.59 -10.92
C PHE A 234 -1.17 2.64 -11.28
N TYR A 235 -1.60 3.71 -11.95
CA TYR A 235 -3.01 3.93 -12.28
C TYR A 235 -3.17 4.77 -13.56
N GLU A 236 -3.99 4.30 -14.51
CA GLU A 236 -4.29 4.98 -15.79
C GLU A 236 -3.02 5.53 -16.48
N ASP A 237 -2.03 4.67 -16.68
CA ASP A 237 -0.72 4.94 -17.31
C ASP A 237 0.27 5.82 -16.53
N TYR A 238 -0.07 6.24 -15.31
CA TYR A 238 0.81 7.05 -14.48
C TYR A 238 1.21 6.35 -13.19
N LEU A 239 2.43 6.62 -12.76
CA LEU A 239 2.93 6.19 -11.47
C LEU A 239 2.73 7.33 -10.45
N TYR A 240 2.09 7.03 -9.33
CA TYR A 240 1.85 7.98 -8.26
C TYR A 240 2.67 7.60 -7.04
N LEU A 241 3.31 8.60 -6.43
CA LEU A 241 4.04 8.46 -5.18
C LEU A 241 3.60 9.54 -4.22
N ALA A 242 3.02 9.12 -3.09
CA ALA A 242 2.76 9.97 -1.96
C ALA A 242 3.86 9.79 -0.90
N THR A 243 4.36 10.90 -0.40
CA THR A 243 5.23 10.97 0.77
C THR A 243 4.58 11.85 1.84
N ASN A 244 5.21 11.96 3.00
CA ASN A 244 4.77 12.77 4.15
C ASN A 244 4.42 14.21 3.75
N HIS A 245 5.07 14.76 2.72
CA HIS A 245 4.93 16.17 2.33
C HIS A 245 4.68 16.39 0.85
N ASN A 246 4.75 15.35 0.02
CA ASN A 246 4.71 15.52 -1.43
C ASN A 246 3.81 14.48 -2.08
N LEU A 247 3.15 14.90 -3.16
CA LEU A 247 2.51 14.00 -4.10
C LEU A 247 3.15 14.19 -5.47
N TYR A 248 3.60 13.10 -6.06
CA TYR A 248 4.19 13.04 -7.39
C TYR A 248 3.33 12.20 -8.33
N LYS A 249 3.27 12.64 -9.59
CA LYS A 249 2.76 11.90 -10.74
C LYS A 249 3.88 11.80 -11.76
N PHE A 250 4.25 10.59 -12.12
CA PHE A 250 5.28 10.30 -13.10
C PHE A 250 4.68 9.64 -14.34
N SER A 251 5.29 9.90 -15.50
CA SER A 251 5.02 9.15 -16.72
C SER A 251 5.60 7.72 -16.62
N SER A 252 5.29 6.87 -17.60
CA SER A 252 5.88 5.54 -17.73
C SER A 252 7.40 5.53 -17.99
N ALA A 253 7.99 6.69 -18.29
CA ALA A 253 9.43 6.95 -18.39
C ALA A 253 9.98 7.64 -17.14
N LEU A 254 9.27 7.56 -16.01
CA LEU A 254 9.64 8.15 -14.72
C LEU A 254 9.87 9.68 -14.73
N GLU A 255 9.46 10.38 -15.78
CA GLU A 255 9.50 11.84 -15.84
C GLU A 255 8.43 12.43 -14.93
N THR A 256 8.78 13.45 -14.13
CA THR A 256 7.79 14.12 -13.27
C THR A 256 6.82 14.93 -14.11
N VAL A 257 5.58 14.46 -14.21
CA VAL A 257 4.47 15.14 -14.91
C VAL A 257 3.87 16.21 -14.01
N GLN A 258 3.65 15.87 -12.74
CA GLN A 258 3.10 16.80 -11.76
C GLN A 258 3.69 16.54 -10.38
N LYS A 259 3.92 17.61 -9.63
CA LYS A 259 4.34 17.58 -8.23
C LYS A 259 3.52 18.60 -7.44
N LYS A 260 3.08 18.21 -6.25
CA LYS A 260 2.53 19.13 -5.25
C LYS A 260 3.20 18.89 -3.90
N THR A 261 3.65 19.96 -3.28
CA THR A 261 4.18 19.96 -1.92
C THR A 261 3.12 20.53 -1.00
N TYR A 262 2.88 19.85 0.11
CA TYR A 262 1.90 20.23 1.13
C TYR A 262 2.63 20.82 2.35
N SER A 263 1.95 21.72 3.06
CA SER A 263 2.46 22.29 4.32
C SER A 263 2.39 21.29 5.47
N ASP A 264 1.41 20.39 5.42
CA ASP A 264 1.17 19.42 6.50
C ASP A 264 2.12 18.22 6.37
N THR A 265 2.26 17.50 7.48
CA THR A 265 2.90 16.19 7.52
C THR A 265 1.82 15.12 7.53
N TYR A 266 1.68 14.39 6.44
CA TYR A 266 0.82 13.22 6.38
C TYR A 266 1.50 12.01 7.01
N LYS A 267 0.71 11.21 7.71
CA LYS A 267 1.15 9.97 8.38
C LYS A 267 0.74 8.72 7.62
N PHE A 268 -0.27 8.84 6.76
CA PHE A 268 -0.83 7.73 6.02
C PHE A 268 -1.39 8.21 4.68
N GLY A 269 -1.36 7.35 3.67
CA GLY A 269 -1.97 7.59 2.38
C GLY A 269 -2.58 6.30 1.84
N CYS A 270 -3.69 6.42 1.12
CA CYS A 270 -4.25 5.31 0.36
C CYS A 270 -4.86 5.80 -0.94
N LEU A 271 -4.62 5.06 -2.03
CA LEU A 271 -5.40 5.25 -3.25
C LEU A 271 -6.83 4.73 -3.00
N ALA A 272 -7.80 5.62 -3.15
CA ALA A 272 -9.22 5.30 -3.04
C ALA A 272 -9.79 4.90 -4.40
N ALA A 273 -10.99 4.30 -4.40
CA ALA A 273 -11.74 4.11 -5.64
C ALA A 273 -11.99 5.44 -6.38
N PHE A 274 -11.99 5.39 -7.71
CA PHE A 274 -12.31 6.50 -8.64
C PHE A 274 -11.41 7.74 -8.54
N ASN A 275 -10.17 7.66 -9.06
CA ASN A 275 -9.31 8.83 -9.29
C ASN A 275 -9.00 9.69 -8.05
N ARG A 276 -9.14 9.13 -6.85
CA ARG A 276 -8.91 9.84 -5.59
C ARG A 276 -7.77 9.22 -4.81
N LEU A 277 -6.92 10.07 -4.27
CA LEU A 277 -5.94 9.71 -3.25
C LEU A 277 -6.36 10.37 -1.94
N LEU A 278 -6.35 9.62 -0.86
CA LEU A 278 -6.55 10.16 0.48
C LEU A 278 -5.23 10.28 1.19
N LEU A 279 -4.97 11.45 1.77
CA LEU A 279 -3.81 11.67 2.64
C LEU A 279 -4.30 12.10 4.03
N PHE A 280 -3.83 11.41 5.05
CA PHE A 280 -4.27 11.58 6.44
C PHE A 280 -3.15 12.25 7.24
N SER A 281 -3.47 13.40 7.82
CA SER A 281 -2.61 14.10 8.79
C SER A 281 -2.99 13.67 10.20
N GLU A 282 -2.62 14.45 11.22
CA GLU A 282 -3.04 14.18 12.60
C GLU A 282 -4.55 14.42 12.83
N THR A 283 -5.14 15.36 12.10
CA THR A 283 -6.50 15.86 12.37
C THR A 283 -7.30 16.13 11.10
N THR A 284 -6.67 16.08 9.93
CA THR A 284 -7.30 16.38 8.64
C THR A 284 -7.05 15.27 7.65
N ILE A 285 -7.93 15.20 6.66
CA ILE A 285 -7.82 14.29 5.55
C ILE A 285 -8.01 15.10 4.29
N ASN A 286 -7.11 14.87 3.34
CA ASN A 286 -7.16 15.48 2.03
C ASN A 286 -7.61 14.45 1.01
N CYS A 287 -8.81 14.65 0.47
CA CYS A 287 -9.29 13.92 -0.70
C CYS A 287 -8.80 14.63 -1.97
N ILE A 288 -7.83 14.02 -2.63
CA ILE A 288 -7.10 14.62 -3.74
C ILE A 288 -7.55 13.98 -5.05
N ASN A 289 -7.91 14.78 -6.05
CA ASN A 289 -8.05 14.32 -7.43
C ASN A 289 -6.66 14.01 -8.00
N ILE A 290 -6.40 12.76 -8.40
CA ILE A 290 -5.06 12.37 -8.88
C ILE A 290 -4.72 12.95 -10.27
N PHE A 291 -5.70 13.45 -11.03
CA PHE A 291 -5.43 14.02 -12.35
C PHE A 291 -4.89 15.44 -12.33
N ASN A 292 -5.32 16.26 -11.36
CA ASN A 292 -4.99 17.68 -11.31
C ASN A 292 -4.48 18.13 -9.92
N PHE A 293 -4.45 17.23 -8.93
CA PHE A 293 -4.05 17.47 -7.54
C PHE A 293 -4.85 18.56 -6.81
N THR A 294 -6.07 18.85 -7.27
CA THR A 294 -7.04 19.62 -6.47
C THR A 294 -7.48 18.77 -5.28
N ALA A 295 -7.52 19.37 -4.09
CA ALA A 295 -7.83 18.66 -2.86
C ALA A 295 -9.04 19.29 -2.17
N THR A 296 -9.89 18.45 -1.60
CA THR A 296 -10.90 18.85 -0.62
C THR A 296 -10.42 18.38 0.74
N GLU A 297 -10.22 19.32 1.65
CA GLU A 297 -9.82 19.04 3.03
C GLU A 297 -11.04 18.87 3.91
N PHE A 298 -10.97 17.92 4.84
CA PHE A 298 -11.96 17.76 5.90
C PHE A 298 -11.28 17.40 7.22
N ALA A 299 -11.80 17.95 8.31
CA ALA A 299 -11.34 17.64 9.66
C ALA A 299 -12.00 16.35 10.15
N SER A 300 -11.21 15.49 10.79
CA SER A 300 -11.69 14.27 11.43
C SER A 300 -11.19 14.22 12.88
N PRO A 301 -12.09 14.29 13.88
CA PRO A 301 -11.70 14.15 15.27
C PRO A 301 -11.27 12.71 15.63
N PHE A 302 -11.48 11.75 14.73
CA PHE A 302 -11.16 10.36 14.98
C PHE A 302 -9.71 10.01 14.67
N LEU A 303 -8.99 10.85 13.92
CA LEU A 303 -7.58 10.64 13.60
C LEU A 303 -6.63 10.95 14.75
N GLU A 304 -7.05 11.78 15.69
CA GLU A 304 -6.21 12.17 16.82
C GLU A 304 -5.81 10.91 17.61
N GLU A 305 -4.50 10.71 17.77
CA GLU A 305 -3.85 9.55 18.40
C GLU A 305 -4.15 8.18 17.73
N ALA A 306 -4.74 8.16 16.54
CA ALA A 306 -5.05 6.92 15.85
C ALA A 306 -3.82 6.34 15.13
N THR A 307 -3.64 5.03 15.25
CA THR A 307 -2.86 4.26 14.28
C THR A 307 -3.79 3.81 13.17
N ILE A 308 -3.42 4.10 11.92
CA ILE A 308 -4.23 3.80 10.73
C ILE A 308 -3.64 2.58 10.02
N LYS A 309 -4.51 1.65 9.62
CA LYS A 309 -4.21 0.61 8.64
C LYS A 309 -5.19 0.72 7.47
N ALA A 310 -4.73 0.46 6.25
CA ALA A 310 -5.64 0.22 5.14
C ALA A 310 -5.82 -1.28 4.94
N PHE A 311 -7.06 -1.67 4.76
CA PHE A 311 -7.49 -2.94 4.21
C PHE A 311 -8.10 -2.68 2.83
N GLU A 312 -8.27 -3.72 2.01
CA GLU A 312 -8.85 -3.57 0.66
C GLU A 312 -10.21 -2.85 0.66
N ARG A 313 -11.01 -3.08 1.71
CA ARG A 313 -12.38 -2.58 1.87
C ARG A 313 -12.62 -1.77 3.14
N CYS A 314 -11.60 -1.40 3.88
CA CYS A 314 -11.78 -0.45 4.98
C CYS A 314 -10.49 0.26 5.34
N LEU A 315 -10.58 1.41 6.01
CA LEU A 315 -9.52 1.81 6.91
C LEU A 315 -9.85 1.29 8.30
N TYR A 316 -8.82 0.93 9.04
CA TYR A 316 -8.95 0.43 10.41
C TYR A 316 -8.15 1.34 11.34
N LEU A 317 -8.87 2.03 12.21
CA LEU A 317 -8.32 2.95 13.19
C LEU A 317 -8.18 2.24 14.55
N ILE A 318 -6.98 2.30 15.11
CA ILE A 318 -6.66 1.79 16.44
C ILE A 318 -6.39 2.98 17.34
N LYS A 319 -7.23 3.18 18.36
CA LYS A 319 -7.15 4.29 19.32
C LYS A 319 -7.02 3.75 20.76
N PRO A 320 -6.65 4.60 21.73
CA PRO A 320 -6.64 4.21 23.15
C PRO A 320 -8.01 3.78 23.70
N ASP A 321 -9.09 4.34 23.17
CA ASP A 321 -10.48 4.11 23.61
C ASP A 321 -11.21 3.00 22.85
N GLY A 322 -10.66 2.54 21.72
CA GLY A 322 -11.30 1.51 20.92
C GLY A 322 -10.66 1.28 19.55
N ARG A 323 -11.30 0.43 18.76
CA ARG A 323 -10.93 0.15 17.38
C ARG A 323 -12.14 0.41 16.49
N TYR A 324 -11.89 0.92 15.30
CA TYR A 324 -12.95 1.42 14.43
C TYR A 324 -12.68 1.07 12.98
N TYR A 325 -13.71 0.60 12.29
CA TYR A 325 -13.76 0.64 10.84
C TYR A 325 -14.10 2.06 10.39
N TYR A 326 -13.40 2.52 9.38
CA TYR A 326 -13.41 3.88 8.90
C TYR A 326 -13.58 3.90 7.38
N ASP A 327 -14.60 4.63 6.93
CA ASP A 327 -14.93 4.83 5.53
C ASP A 327 -15.18 6.32 5.25
N LEU A 328 -14.99 6.71 3.99
CA LEU A 328 -15.27 8.01 3.44
C LEU A 328 -16.10 7.83 2.18
N ALA A 329 -17.39 8.13 2.32
CA ALA A 329 -18.32 8.06 1.21
C ALA A 329 -18.42 9.43 0.52
N CYS A 330 -18.28 9.45 -0.81
CA CYS A 330 -18.60 10.62 -1.60
C CYS A 330 -20.12 10.78 -1.72
N LEU A 331 -20.66 11.87 -1.17
CA LEU A 331 -22.08 12.15 -1.17
C LEU A 331 -22.61 12.59 -2.55
N GLU A 332 -21.74 12.99 -3.48
CA GLU A 332 -22.15 13.29 -4.87
C GLU A 332 -22.70 12.04 -5.61
N ASN A 333 -22.35 10.84 -5.14
CA ASN A 333 -22.94 9.57 -5.62
C ASN A 333 -24.39 9.37 -5.12
N PHE A 334 -24.83 10.12 -4.11
CA PHE A 334 -26.21 10.12 -3.65
C PHE A 334 -26.99 11.17 -4.45
N ILE A 335 -27.44 10.83 -5.66
CA ILE A 335 -28.48 11.61 -6.32
C ILE A 335 -29.80 11.36 -5.57
N VAL A 336 -30.04 12.12 -4.50
CA VAL A 336 -31.38 12.24 -3.92
C VAL A 336 -32.12 13.25 -4.79
N LEU A 337 -32.81 12.77 -5.83
CA LEU A 337 -33.73 13.62 -6.58
C LEU A 337 -34.82 14.11 -5.60
N GLU A 338 -35.02 15.43 -5.50
CA GLU A 338 -36.07 16.02 -4.65
C GLU A 338 -37.49 15.52 -5.00
N TYR A 339 -37.65 14.97 -6.20
CA TYR A 339 -38.91 14.44 -6.72
C TYR A 339 -38.67 13.08 -7.38
N TYR A 340 -39.66 12.18 -7.28
CA TYR A 340 -39.62 10.90 -7.97
C TYR A 340 -39.86 11.11 -9.48
N TYR A 341 -38.86 10.79 -10.30
CA TYR A 341 -38.96 10.80 -11.76
C TYR A 341 -38.87 9.35 -12.28
N PRO A 342 -40.00 8.73 -12.67
CA PRO A 342 -40.04 7.30 -13.04
C PRO A 342 -39.28 6.97 -14.33
N GLU A 343 -38.93 7.98 -15.13
CA GLU A 343 -38.16 7.86 -16.36
C GLU A 343 -36.64 8.04 -16.20
N ILE A 344 -36.17 8.36 -14.99
CA ILE A 344 -34.75 8.42 -14.68
C ILE A 344 -34.39 7.16 -13.87
N GLU A 345 -33.71 6.20 -14.50
CA GLU A 345 -33.03 5.14 -13.75
C GLU A 345 -31.95 5.80 -12.90
N THR A 346 -32.25 5.94 -11.60
CA THR A 346 -31.25 6.34 -10.61
C THR A 346 -30.53 5.07 -10.19
N GLU A 347 -29.26 4.94 -10.58
CA GLU A 347 -28.42 3.88 -10.04
C GLU A 347 -28.34 4.05 -8.51
N LYS A 348 -28.94 3.12 -7.77
CA LYS A 348 -28.94 3.10 -6.29
C LYS A 348 -27.69 2.45 -5.73
N LYS A 349 -26.54 2.66 -6.35
CA LYS A 349 -25.27 2.08 -5.89
C LYS A 349 -24.40 3.22 -5.37
N VAL A 350 -24.25 3.24 -4.05
CA VAL A 350 -23.27 4.10 -3.41
C VAL A 350 -21.95 3.36 -3.49
N MET A 351 -20.99 4.03 -4.10
CA MET A 351 -19.61 3.59 -4.11
C MET A 351 -18.87 4.33 -2.98
N THR A 352 -18.37 3.63 -1.97
CA THR A 352 -17.61 4.22 -0.85
C THR A 352 -16.11 4.11 -1.10
N LEU A 353 -15.23 4.34 -0.11
CA LEU A 353 -13.80 4.00 -0.29
C LEU A 353 -13.60 2.52 -0.71
N PHE A 354 -14.64 1.68 -0.66
CA PHE A 354 -14.59 0.21 -0.59
C PHE A 354 -15.44 -0.53 -1.62
N GLY A 355 -15.79 0.12 -2.71
CA GLY A 355 -16.84 -0.36 -3.62
C GLY A 355 -17.88 0.69 -3.61
#